data_AF-A0A7C5HUN6-F1
#
_entry.id   AF-A0A7C5HUN6-F1
#
_cell.length_a   1.000
_cell.length_b   1.000
_cell.length_c   1.000
_cell.angle_alpha   90.00
_cell.angle_beta   90.00
_cell.angle_gamma   90.00
#
_symmetry.space_group_name_H-M   'P 1'
#
loop_
_entity.id
_entity.type
_entity.pdbx_description
1 polymer ?
#
loop_
_entity_poly.entity_id
_entity_poly.type
_entity_poly.pdbx_seq_one_letter_code
_entity_poly.pdbx_strand_id
1 'polypeptide(L)' 'MSNKVKIKAENINFFYGKSCALKNISMDIYENLVTAIIG' A
#
# COMPACT_ATOMS: atom_id res chain seq x y z
N MET A 1 22.13 0.22 7.99
CA MET A 1 21.58 0.03 6.63
C MET A 1 20.22 0.72 6.59
N SER A 2 19.98 1.60 5.61
CA SER A 2 18.67 2.26 5.45
C SER A 2 17.75 1.35 4.65
N ASN A 3 16.55 1.08 5.15
CA ASN A 3 15.53 0.35 4.41
C ASN A 3 14.97 1.26 3.32
N LYS A 4 15.50 1.14 2.11
CA LYS A 4 15.05 1.93 0.96
C LYS A 4 13.60 1.58 0.64
N VAL A 5 12.71 2.56 0.63
CA VAL A 5 11.34 2.39 0.13
C VAL A 5 11.42 2.08 -1.37
N LYS A 6 10.87 0.93 -1.76
CA LYS A 6 10.83 0.47 -3.16
C LYS A 6 9.50 0.79 -3.81
N ILE A 7 8.41 0.71 -3.06
CA ILE A 7 7.06 1.09 -3.50
C ILE A 7 6.46 1.98 -2.43
N LYS A 8 5.84 3.08 -2.84
CA LYS A 8 5.14 4.01 -1.98
C LYS A 8 3.70 4.15 -2.47
N ALA A 9 2.74 3.86 -1.60
CA ALA A 9 1.32 4.12 -1.83
C ALA A 9 0.89 5.25 -0.90
N GLU A 10 0.23 6.28 -1.44
CA GLU A 10 -0.25 7.43 -0.66
C GLU A 10 -1.69 7.74 -1.01
N ASN A 11 -2.55 7.80 0.02
CA ASN A 11 -3.94 8.21 -0.08
C ASN A 11 -4.72 7.46 -1.17
N ILE A 12 -4.43 6.16 -1.33
CA ILE A 12 -5.05 5.31 -2.34
C ILE A 12 -6.52 5.11 -1.97
N ASN A 13 -7.39 5.44 -2.92
CA ASN A 13 -8.80 5.09 -2.88
C ASN A 13 -9.11 4.21 -4.10
N PHE A 14 -9.64 3.00 -3.87
CA PHE A 14 -10.01 2.05 -4.91
C PHE A 14 -11.53 1.82 -4.87
N PHE A 15 -12.19 2.05 -6.00
CA PHE A 15 -13.64 1.93 -6.14
C PHE A 15 -14.00 0.82 -7.13
N TYR A 16 -14.98 0.01 -6.77
CA TYR A 16 -15.64 -0.94 -7.67
C TYR A 16 -17.07 -0.45 -7.92
N GLY A 17 -17.25 0.25 -9.05
CA GLY A 17 -18.47 1.00 -9.34
C GLY A 17 -18.69 2.12 -8.31
N LYS A 18 -19.83 2.10 -7.62
CA LYS A 18 -20.16 3.06 -6.55
C LYS A 18 -19.59 2.69 -5.18
N SER A 19 -19.07 1.47 -5.02
CA SER A 19 -18.53 0.99 -3.74
C SER A 19 -17.06 1.36 -3.61
N CYS A 20 -16.65 1.88 -2.44
CA CYS A 20 -15.25 2.13 -2.12
C CYS A 20 -14.67 0.88 -1.44
N ALA A 21 -13.87 0.11 -2.17
CA ALA A 21 -13.28 -1.14 -1.71
C ALA A 21 -12.00 -0.91 -0.87
N LEU A 22 -11.18 0.09 -1.23
CA LEU A 22 -10.07 0.56 -0.39
C LEU A 22 -10.21 2.06 -0.21
N LYS A 23 -10.13 2.55 1.03
CA LYS A 23 -10.25 3.97 1.34
C LYS A 23 -9.00 4.45 2.05
N ASN A 24 -8.36 5.47 1.48
CA ASN A 24 -7.23 6.18 2.06
C ASN A 24 -6.08 5.27 2.54
N ILE A 25 -5.69 4.30 1.72
CA ILE A 25 -4.57 3.41 2.04
C ILE A 25 -3.24 4.11 1.72
N SER A 26 -2.39 4.21 2.74
CA SER A 26 -1.01 4.71 2.62
C SER A 26 -0.06 3.69 3.22
N MET A 27 0.95 3.27 2.46
CA MET A 27 1.93 2.29 2.92
C MET A 27 3.24 2.36 2.13
N ASP A 28 4.34 2.04 2.81
CA ASP A 28 5.65 1.85 2.21
C ASP A 28 5.96 0.34 2.11
N ILE A 29 6.48 -0.10 0.96
CA ILE A 29 7.05 -1.43 0.77
C ILE A 29 8.54 -1.25 0.54
N TYR A 30 9.33 -1.83 1.44
CA TYR A 30 10.78 -1.68 1.45
C TYR A 30 11.47 -2.69 0.52
N GLU A 31 12.60 -2.29 -0.02
CA GLU A 31 13.45 -3.14 -0.86
C GLU A 31 13.97 -4.34 -0.05
N ASN A 32 13.91 -5.53 -0.67
CA ASN A 32 14.41 -6.80 -0.12
C ASN A 32 13.77 -7.22 1.22
N LEU A 33 12.61 -6.66 1.57
CA LEU A 33 11.80 -7.10 2.70
C LEU A 33 10.50 -7.76 2.23
N VAL A 34 10.06 -8.77 2.97
CA VAL A 34 8.77 -9.42 2.75
C VAL A 34 7.68 -8.59 3.44
N THR A 35 6.72 -8.11 2.66
CA THR A 35 5.51 -7.45 3.17
C THR A 35 4.32 -8.36 2.92
N ALA A 36 3.66 -8.82 3.98
CA ALA A 36 2.41 -9.58 3.88
C ALA A 36 1.20 -8.64 3.95
N ILE A 37 0.21 -8.87 3.10
CA ILE A 37 -1.12 -8.26 3.19
C ILE A 37 -2.07 -9.37 3.66
N ILE A 38 -2.72 -9.15 4.80
CA ILE A 38 -3.61 -10.14 5.43
C ILE A 38 -4.94 -9.46 5.76
N GLY A 39 -6.04 -10.21 5.64
CA GLY A 39 -7.40 -9.71 5.82
C GLY A 39 -8.42 -10.73 5.33
#